data_AF-A0A6F9AK79-F1
#
_entry.id   AF-A0A6F9AK79-F1
#
_cell.length_a   1.000
_cell.length_b   1.000
_cell.length_c   1.000
_cell.angle_alpha   90.00
_cell.angle_beta   90.00
_cell.angle_gamma   90.00
#
_symmetry.space_group_name_H-M   'P 1'
#
loop_
_entity.id
_entity.type
_entity.pdbx_description
1 polymer ?
#
loop_
_entity_poly.entity_id
_entity_poly.type
_entity_poly.pdbx_seq_one_letter_code
_entity_poly.pdbx_strand_id
1 'polypeptide(L)'
;MRLYIWKEAFGLERIFSGWEEVISFIKIRIQEHKKDNDTSSPRDFIDCFLNEIEKWEDDTRAGFNLENLCFCTLDLFVAGTETTSTTLYWGLLFMINYPEIQAKVQAEMDAVVGSSRQPSMEDSDSMPYTNAVIHETQRMGNIIPLNVFRMATKDTEVGGYTIPKKP
;
A
#
# COMPACT_ATOMS: atom_id res chain seq x y z
N MET A 1 11.48 22.45 -11.96
CA MET A 1 11.48 22.70 -13.43
C MET A 1 11.83 21.47 -14.29
N ARG A 2 12.09 20.26 -13.73
CA ARG A 2 12.32 19.03 -14.53
C ARG A 2 11.09 18.12 -14.69
N LEU A 3 10.03 18.32 -13.91
CA LEU A 3 8.79 17.51 -13.97
C LEU A 3 7.84 17.95 -15.11
N TYR A 4 7.92 19.20 -15.57
CA TYR A 4 7.02 19.72 -16.60
C TYR A 4 7.29 19.16 -18.01
N ILE A 5 8.55 18.83 -18.31
CA ILE A 5 8.95 18.35 -19.66
C ILE A 5 8.39 16.94 -19.95
N TRP A 6 8.06 16.16 -18.90
CA TRP A 6 7.51 14.81 -19.04
C TRP A 6 5.97 14.77 -19.10
N LYS A 7 5.29 15.87 -18.72
CA LYS A 7 3.83 15.98 -18.73
C LYS A 7 3.26 15.84 -20.15
N GLU A 8 3.84 16.59 -21.09
CA GLU A 8 3.35 16.67 -22.47
C GLU A 8 3.82 15.51 -23.35
N ALA A 9 5.02 14.97 -23.10
CA ALA A 9 5.63 13.96 -23.97
C ALA A 9 4.99 12.56 -23.88
N PHE A 10 4.27 12.25 -22.80
CA PHE A 10 3.71 10.91 -22.52
C PHE A 10 2.19 10.89 -22.29
N GLY A 11 1.48 12.00 -22.53
CA GLY A 11 0.03 12.07 -22.33
C GLY A 11 -0.40 11.82 -20.88
N LEU A 12 0.44 12.19 -19.91
CA LEU A 12 0.22 11.93 -18.48
C LEU A 12 -0.72 12.95 -17.83
N GLU A 13 -1.27 13.90 -18.57
CA GLU A 13 -2.12 14.98 -18.06
C GLU A 13 -3.29 14.45 -17.21
N ARG A 14 -3.97 13.39 -17.68
CA ARG A 14 -5.04 12.71 -16.94
C ARG A 14 -4.57 12.06 -15.64
N ILE A 15 -3.34 11.52 -15.63
CA ILE A 15 -2.76 10.92 -14.43
C ILE A 15 -2.50 12.03 -13.42
N PHE A 16 -1.88 13.13 -13.85
CA PHE A 16 -1.61 14.27 -12.97
C PHE A 16 -2.88 14.94 -12.43
N SER A 17 -3.94 15.09 -13.24
CA SER A 17 -5.21 15.64 -12.75
C SER A 17 -5.86 14.73 -11.71
N GLY A 18 -5.81 13.41 -11.89
CA GLY A 18 -6.29 12.45 -10.88
C GLY A 18 -5.51 12.54 -9.56
N TRP A 19 -4.19 12.70 -9.62
CA TRP A 19 -3.38 12.92 -8.41
C TRP A 19 -3.74 14.22 -7.69
N GLU A 20 -4.00 15.30 -8.43
CA GLU A 20 -4.40 16.58 -7.85
C GLU A 20 -5.74 16.46 -7.09
N GLU A 21 -6.69 15.69 -7.61
CA GLU A 21 -7.97 15.42 -6.94
C GLU A 21 -7.78 14.64 -5.62
N VAL A 22 -6.99 13.56 -5.64
CA VAL A 22 -6.72 12.75 -4.43
C VAL A 22 -5.96 13.56 -3.38
N ILE A 23 -4.95 14.34 -3.79
CA ILE A 23 -4.22 15.23 -2.89
C ILE A 23 -5.15 16.28 -2.28
N SER A 24 -6.05 16.86 -3.09
CA SER A 24 -7.05 17.81 -2.61
C SER A 24 -7.96 17.19 -1.55
N PHE A 25 -8.46 15.98 -1.81
CA PHE A 25 -9.26 15.22 -0.85
C PHE A 25 -8.51 14.95 0.46
N ILE A 26 -7.26 14.47 0.40
CA ILE A 26 -6.43 14.23 1.58
C ILE A 26 -6.24 15.51 2.39
N LYS A 27 -5.95 16.63 1.72
CA LYS A 27 -5.80 17.94 2.40
C LYS A 27 -7.07 18.35 3.13
N ILE A 28 -8.25 18.16 2.53
CA ILE A 28 -9.54 18.42 3.18
C ILE A 28 -9.66 17.57 4.45
N ARG A 29 -9.38 16.26 4.37
CA ARG A 29 -9.43 15.35 5.52
C ARG A 29 -8.45 15.76 6.62
N ILE A 30 -7.23 16.17 6.29
CA ILE A 30 -6.27 16.68 7.27
C ILE A 30 -6.82 17.93 7.98
N GLN A 31 -7.42 18.87 7.23
CA GLN A 31 -8.01 20.07 7.86
C GLN A 31 -9.18 19.74 8.78
N GLU A 32 -9.98 18.72 8.46
CA GLU A 32 -11.04 18.24 9.34
C GLU A 32 -10.45 17.69 10.64
N HIS A 33 -9.43 16.83 10.57
CA HIS A 33 -8.79 16.26 11.76
C HIS A 33 -8.15 17.33 12.65
N LYS A 34 -7.55 18.37 12.05
CA LYS A 34 -7.00 19.50 12.82
C LYS A 34 -8.03 20.30 13.62
N LYS A 35 -9.31 20.29 13.24
CA LYS A 35 -10.34 21.09 13.93
C LYS A 35 -10.77 20.48 15.27
N ASP A 36 -10.68 19.16 15.38
CA ASP A 36 -11.18 18.39 16.52
C ASP A 36 -10.16 17.35 17.03
N ASN A 37 -8.87 17.59 16.77
CA ASN A 37 -7.80 16.69 17.20
C ASN A 37 -7.77 16.60 18.74
N ASP A 38 -7.94 15.38 19.26
CA ASP A 38 -7.71 15.05 20.66
C ASP A 38 -6.40 14.28 20.77
N THR A 39 -5.35 14.96 21.23
CA THR A 39 -3.99 14.39 21.34
C THR A 39 -3.93 13.21 22.32
N SER A 40 -4.89 13.11 23.25
CA SER A 40 -4.97 12.01 24.22
C SER A 40 -5.65 10.76 23.68
N SER A 41 -6.38 10.88 22.56
CA SER A 41 -7.16 9.79 21.96
C SER A 41 -7.15 9.91 20.43
N PRO A 42 -5.99 9.71 19.77
CA PRO A 42 -5.89 9.80 18.31
C PRO A 42 -6.77 8.75 17.63
N ARG A 43 -7.52 9.16 16.60
CA ARG A 43 -8.51 8.30 15.92
C ARG A 43 -7.89 7.39 14.87
N ASP A 44 -6.91 7.91 14.14
CA ASP A 44 -6.27 7.22 13.02
C ASP A 44 -4.84 7.73 12.75
N PHE A 45 -4.28 7.32 11.61
CA PHE A 45 -2.95 7.71 11.17
C PHE A 45 -2.76 9.23 11.10
N ILE A 46 -3.77 9.99 10.66
CA ILE A 46 -3.67 11.44 10.51
C ILE A 46 -3.48 12.10 11.87
N ASP A 47 -4.31 11.76 12.87
CA ASP A 47 -4.17 12.30 14.22
C ASP A 47 -2.83 11.91 14.86
N CYS A 48 -2.43 10.63 14.72
CA CYS A 48 -1.13 10.17 15.22
C CYS A 48 0.03 10.99 14.63
N PHE A 49 -0.01 11.28 13.32
CA PHE A 49 1.03 12.07 12.67
C PHE A 49 0.96 13.54 13.07
N LEU A 50 -0.24 14.11 13.23
CA LEU A 50 -0.42 15.48 13.75
C LEU A 50 0.19 15.62 15.15
N ASN A 51 0.01 14.63 16.02
CA ASN A 51 0.63 14.62 17.35
C ASN A 51 2.16 14.57 17.29
N GLU A 52 2.74 13.82 16.34
CA GLU A 52 4.19 13.83 16.12
C GLU A 52 4.67 15.17 15.53
N ILE A 53 3.87 15.88 14.72
CA ILE A 53 4.21 17.25 14.29
C ILE A 53 4.36 18.19 15.49
N GLU A 54 3.42 18.14 16.43
CA GLU A 54 3.47 18.97 17.65
C GLU A 54 4.68 18.60 18.52
N LYS A 55 4.93 17.30 18.71
CA LYS A 55 6.04 16.80 19.54
C LYS A 55 7.43 17.13 18.99
N TRP A 56 7.58 17.23 17.67
CA TRP A 56 8.86 17.50 17.01
C TRP A 56 8.92 18.88 16.35
N GLU A 57 8.12 19.86 16.82
CA GLU A 57 8.01 21.18 16.19
C GLU A 57 9.37 21.91 16.02
N ASP A 58 10.30 21.67 16.95
CA ASP A 58 11.63 22.28 16.95
C ASP A 58 12.67 21.52 16.08
N ASP A 59 12.37 20.28 15.65
CA ASP A 59 13.29 19.46 14.87
C ASP A 59 12.82 19.26 13.42
N THR A 60 13.19 20.21 12.57
CA THR A 60 12.94 20.14 11.12
C THR A 60 13.54 18.89 10.44
N ARG A 61 14.50 18.20 11.07
CA ARG A 61 15.12 16.96 10.53
C ARG A 61 14.27 15.73 10.84
N ALA A 62 13.34 15.81 11.79
CA ALA A 62 12.43 14.72 12.13
C ALA A 62 11.44 14.41 10.98
N GLY A 63 11.22 15.36 10.06
CA GLY A 63 10.40 15.15 8.87
C GLY A 63 8.89 15.17 9.13
N PHE A 64 8.44 15.48 10.34
CA PHE A 64 7.02 15.66 10.65
C PHE A 64 6.57 17.06 10.24
N ASN A 65 5.86 17.16 9.12
CA ASN A 65 5.19 18.38 8.67
C ASN A 65 3.93 18.03 7.86
N LEU A 66 3.08 19.03 7.59
CA LEU A 66 1.80 18.81 6.89
C LEU A 66 1.96 18.33 5.44
N GLU A 67 3.05 18.69 4.77
CA GLU A 67 3.32 18.23 3.40
C GLU A 67 3.65 16.73 3.41
N ASN A 68 4.56 16.31 4.28
CA ASN A 68 4.90 14.89 4.46
C ASN A 68 3.70 14.08 4.95
N LEU A 69 2.86 14.60 5.85
CA LEU A 69 1.60 13.96 6.24
C LEU A 69 0.71 13.70 5.01
N CYS A 70 0.54 14.70 4.15
CA CYS A 70 -0.25 14.57 2.93
C CYS A 70 0.32 13.49 2.00
N PHE A 71 1.63 13.48 1.76
CA PHE A 71 2.28 12.51 0.87
C PHE A 71 2.34 11.10 1.47
N CYS A 72 2.61 10.94 2.76
CA CYS A 72 2.55 9.64 3.42
C CYS A 72 1.13 9.05 3.39
N THR A 73 0.11 9.89 3.59
CA THR A 73 -1.29 9.45 3.46
C THR A 73 -1.57 9.01 2.02
N LEU A 74 -1.10 9.77 1.02
CA LEU A 74 -1.23 9.41 -0.38
C LEU A 74 -0.55 8.06 -0.68
N ASP A 75 0.68 7.86 -0.23
CA ASP A 75 1.43 6.63 -0.41
C ASP A 75 0.69 5.42 0.18
N LEU A 76 0.10 5.55 1.36
CA LEU A 76 -0.72 4.49 1.97
C LEU A 76 -1.93 4.12 1.11
N PHE A 77 -2.64 5.11 0.55
CA PHE A 77 -3.78 4.84 -0.34
C PHE A 77 -3.37 4.10 -1.61
N VAL A 78 -2.29 4.57 -2.25
CA VAL A 78 -1.82 4.02 -3.53
C VAL A 78 -1.29 2.61 -3.34
N ALA A 79 -0.40 2.43 -2.36
CA ALA A 79 0.21 1.14 -2.08
C ALA A 79 -0.85 0.12 -1.61
N GLY A 80 -1.79 0.54 -0.75
CA GLY A 80 -2.78 -0.36 -0.15
C GLY A 80 -3.94 -0.75 -1.08
N THR A 81 -4.35 0.13 -1.99
CA THR A 81 -5.56 -0.08 -2.80
C THR A 81 -5.29 -0.91 -4.05
N GLU A 82 -4.42 -0.42 -4.93
CA GLU A 82 -4.25 -0.99 -6.28
C GLU A 82 -3.62 -2.38 -6.23
N THR A 83 -2.65 -2.58 -5.34
CA THR A 83 -1.94 -3.87 -5.24
C THR A 83 -2.86 -4.96 -4.68
N THR A 84 -3.63 -4.65 -3.64
CA THR A 84 -4.55 -5.60 -3.02
C THR A 84 -5.71 -5.93 -3.94
N SER A 85 -6.33 -4.93 -4.57
CA SER A 85 -7.45 -5.15 -5.50
C SER A 85 -7.03 -6.00 -6.69
N THR A 86 -5.87 -5.71 -7.29
CA THR A 86 -5.34 -6.48 -8.43
C THR A 86 -5.04 -7.93 -8.02
N THR A 87 -4.47 -8.15 -6.83
CA THR A 87 -4.23 -9.50 -6.31
C THR A 87 -5.54 -10.27 -6.10
N LEU A 88 -6.57 -9.63 -5.56
CA LEU A 88 -7.90 -10.24 -5.40
C LEU A 88 -8.54 -10.57 -6.76
N TYR A 89 -8.39 -9.70 -7.77
CA TYR A 89 -8.86 -10.00 -9.13
C TYR A 89 -8.19 -11.25 -9.70
N TRP A 90 -6.86 -11.39 -9.55
CA TRP A 90 -6.15 -12.61 -9.93
C TRP A 90 -6.64 -13.83 -9.16
N GLY A 91 -6.86 -13.70 -7.84
CA GLY A 91 -7.40 -14.77 -7.01
C GLY A 91 -8.76 -15.28 -7.52
N LEU A 92 -9.69 -14.36 -7.78
CA LEU A 92 -11.00 -14.71 -8.36
C LEU A 92 -10.87 -15.35 -9.74
N LEU A 93 -10.02 -14.80 -10.60
CA LEU A 93 -9.77 -15.34 -11.94
C LEU A 93 -9.22 -16.77 -11.87
N PHE A 94 -8.27 -17.04 -10.98
CA PHE A 94 -7.74 -18.39 -10.79
C PHE A 94 -8.81 -19.34 -10.25
N MET A 95 -9.61 -18.93 -9.28
CA MET A 95 -10.71 -19.77 -8.77
C MET A 95 -11.75 -20.12 -9.85
N ILE A 96 -12.05 -19.19 -10.77
CA ILE A 96 -12.94 -19.45 -11.91
C ILE A 96 -12.33 -20.47 -12.88
N ASN A 97 -11.03 -20.40 -13.13
CA ASN A 97 -10.34 -21.30 -14.06
C ASN A 97 -10.01 -22.67 -13.44
N TYR A 98 -9.92 -22.76 -12.12
CA TYR A 98 -9.58 -23.97 -11.37
C TYR A 98 -10.65 -24.26 -10.30
N PRO A 99 -11.88 -24.64 -10.69
CA PRO A 99 -13.00 -24.84 -9.77
C PRO A 99 -12.73 -25.93 -8.72
N GLU A 100 -11.86 -26.90 -9.01
CA GLU A 100 -11.40 -27.91 -8.06
C GLU A 100 -10.56 -27.34 -6.92
N ILE A 101 -9.80 -26.26 -7.17
CA ILE A 101 -9.06 -25.55 -6.13
C ILE A 101 -10.05 -24.76 -5.27
N GLN A 102 -11.00 -24.08 -5.90
CA GLN A 102 -12.06 -23.34 -5.20
C GLN A 102 -12.85 -24.27 -4.26
N ALA A 103 -13.25 -25.44 -4.73
CA ALA A 103 -13.98 -26.43 -3.93
C ALA A 103 -13.18 -26.90 -2.71
N LYS A 104 -11.87 -27.09 -2.84
CA LYS A 104 -11.00 -27.48 -1.72
C LYS A 104 -10.84 -26.36 -0.69
N VAL A 105 -10.69 -25.10 -1.14
CA VAL A 105 -10.67 -23.94 -0.23
C VAL A 105 -11.99 -23.83 0.54
N GLN A 106 -13.13 -23.97 -0.14
CA GLN A 106 -14.44 -23.97 0.52
C GLN A 106 -14.56 -25.11 1.53
N ALA A 107 -14.14 -26.33 1.19
CA ALA A 107 -14.19 -27.46 2.10
C ALA A 107 -13.32 -27.26 3.36
N GLU A 108 -12.13 -26.65 3.21
CA GLU A 108 -11.27 -26.32 4.35
C GLU A 108 -11.89 -25.21 5.21
N MET A 109 -12.45 -24.16 4.59
CA MET A 109 -13.18 -23.10 5.29
C MET A 109 -14.37 -23.64 6.08
N ASP A 110 -15.18 -24.51 5.48
CA ASP A 110 -16.34 -25.13 6.13
C ASP A 110 -15.93 -26.00 7.32
N ALA A 111 -14.77 -26.68 7.23
CA ALA A 111 -14.26 -27.53 8.30
C ALA A 111 -13.68 -26.74 9.48
N VAL A 112 -13.01 -25.61 9.24
CA VAL A 112 -12.31 -24.83 10.26
C VAL A 112 -13.18 -23.70 10.84
N VAL A 113 -13.83 -22.94 9.95
CA VAL A 113 -14.63 -21.76 10.32
C VAL A 113 -16.09 -22.14 10.49
N GLY A 114 -16.61 -22.96 9.58
CA GLY A 114 -18.03 -23.30 9.51
C GLY A 114 -18.92 -22.10 9.13
N SER A 115 -20.23 -22.23 9.32
CA SER A 115 -21.22 -21.23 8.91
C SER A 115 -21.73 -20.32 10.02
N SER A 116 -21.32 -20.54 11.27
CA SER A 116 -21.85 -19.84 12.45
C SER A 116 -21.13 -18.54 12.80
N ARG A 117 -19.97 -18.28 12.20
CA ARG A 117 -19.13 -17.10 12.47
C ARG A 117 -18.38 -16.64 11.22
N GLN A 118 -17.84 -15.43 11.30
CA GLN A 118 -16.92 -14.91 10.28
C GLN A 118 -15.51 -15.50 10.47
N PRO A 119 -14.71 -15.62 9.38
CA PRO A 119 -13.29 -15.93 9.48
C PRO A 119 -12.54 -14.87 10.29
N SER A 120 -11.50 -15.29 11.01
CA SER A 120 -10.56 -14.41 11.71
C SER A 120 -9.11 -14.73 11.31
N MET A 121 -8.18 -13.86 11.68
CA MET A 121 -6.75 -14.12 11.42
C MET A 121 -6.21 -15.34 12.18
N GLU A 122 -6.85 -15.72 13.29
CA GLU A 122 -6.46 -16.90 14.08
C GLU A 122 -6.74 -18.22 13.34
N ASP A 123 -7.66 -18.21 12.37
CA ASP A 123 -7.98 -19.39 11.56
C ASP A 123 -6.86 -19.74 10.57
N SER A 124 -6.02 -18.77 10.22
CA SER A 124 -5.03 -18.90 9.14
C SER A 124 -4.05 -20.06 9.35
N ASP A 125 -3.61 -20.29 10.60
CA ASP A 125 -2.72 -21.40 10.96
C ASP A 125 -3.39 -22.77 10.82
N SER A 126 -4.72 -22.82 10.91
CA SER A 126 -5.53 -24.04 10.75
C SER A 126 -6.01 -24.25 9.31
N MET A 127 -5.71 -23.34 8.39
CA MET A 127 -6.12 -23.39 6.98
C MET A 127 -4.93 -23.41 6.02
N PRO A 128 -4.04 -24.42 6.10
CA PRO A 128 -2.81 -24.47 5.32
C PRO A 128 -3.04 -24.53 3.81
N TYR A 129 -4.13 -25.15 3.33
CA TYR A 129 -4.43 -25.22 1.90
C TYR A 129 -4.84 -23.84 1.35
N THR A 130 -5.73 -23.15 2.05
CA THR A 130 -6.15 -21.79 1.71
C THR A 130 -4.97 -20.83 1.73
N ASN A 131 -4.10 -20.94 2.75
CA ASN A 131 -2.88 -20.13 2.81
C ASN A 131 -1.94 -20.41 1.63
N ALA A 132 -1.76 -21.69 1.26
CA ALA A 132 -0.99 -22.05 0.07
C ALA A 132 -1.59 -21.46 -1.22
N VAL A 133 -2.92 -21.42 -1.37
CA VAL A 133 -3.60 -20.82 -2.53
C VAL A 133 -3.42 -19.30 -2.58
N ILE A 134 -3.46 -18.61 -1.43
CA ILE A 134 -3.17 -17.17 -1.35
C ILE A 134 -1.74 -16.90 -1.82
N HIS A 135 -0.76 -17.65 -1.32
CA HIS A 135 0.63 -17.52 -1.74
C HIS A 135 0.82 -17.81 -3.23
N GLU A 136 0.18 -18.84 -3.76
CA GLU A 136 0.28 -19.20 -5.17
C GLU A 136 -0.38 -18.15 -6.07
N THR A 137 -1.47 -17.53 -5.61
CA THR A 137 -2.12 -16.40 -6.28
C THR A 137 -1.15 -15.22 -6.41
N GLN A 138 -0.44 -14.87 -5.34
CA GLN A 138 0.57 -13.80 -5.37
C GLN A 138 1.73 -14.15 -6.29
N ARG A 139 2.23 -15.39 -6.24
CA ARG A 139 3.36 -15.87 -7.07
C ARG A 139 3.03 -15.83 -8.56
N MET A 140 1.82 -16.29 -8.93
CA MET A 140 1.38 -16.38 -10.33
C MET A 140 0.86 -15.05 -10.86
N GLY A 141 0.15 -14.27 -10.05
CA GLY A 141 -0.36 -12.95 -10.44
C GLY A 141 0.76 -11.95 -10.69
N ASN A 142 1.88 -12.04 -9.95
CA ASN A 142 3.10 -11.24 -10.11
C ASN A 142 2.84 -9.78 -10.51
N ILE A 143 2.01 -9.10 -9.71
CA ILE A 143 1.40 -7.81 -10.09
C ILE A 143 2.39 -6.65 -10.20
N ILE A 144 3.62 -6.80 -9.69
CA ILE A 144 4.72 -5.82 -9.82
C ILE A 144 5.99 -6.55 -10.27
N PRO A 145 6.08 -6.96 -11.55
CA PRO A 145 7.13 -7.87 -12.04
C PRO A 145 8.54 -7.26 -12.05
N LEU A 146 8.64 -5.92 -12.03
CA LEU A 146 9.92 -5.18 -12.04
C LEU A 146 10.27 -4.56 -10.68
N ASN A 147 9.47 -4.85 -9.64
CA ASN A 147 9.56 -4.20 -8.34
C ASN A 147 9.44 -2.66 -8.40
N VAL A 148 9.61 -1.99 -7.26
CA VAL A 148 9.75 -0.54 -7.17
C VAL A 148 11.22 -0.17 -7.39
N PHE A 149 11.47 0.93 -8.10
CA PHE A 149 12.82 1.39 -8.41
C PHE A 149 13.68 1.56 -7.15
N ARG A 150 14.91 1.02 -7.20
CA ARG A 150 15.92 1.15 -6.14
C ARG A 150 17.12 1.93 -6.65
N MET A 151 17.85 2.54 -5.72
CA MET A 151 19.07 3.29 -5.99
C MET A 151 20.10 2.99 -4.90
N ALA A 152 21.38 2.92 -5.27
CA ALA A 152 22.47 2.73 -4.33
C ALA A 152 22.67 3.98 -3.46
N THR A 153 22.68 3.82 -2.13
CA THR A 153 22.87 4.93 -1.17
C THR A 153 24.34 5.35 -1.04
N LYS A 154 25.25 4.48 -1.46
CA LYS A 154 26.70 4.66 -1.60
C LYS A 154 27.20 3.77 -2.73
N ASP A 155 28.41 4.02 -3.22
CA ASP A 155 29.06 3.12 -4.18
C ASP A 155 29.09 1.71 -3.60
N THR A 156 28.59 0.74 -4.36
CA THR A 156 28.35 -0.62 -3.89
C THR A 156 28.84 -1.62 -4.92
N GLU A 157 29.65 -2.58 -4.51
CA GLU A 157 30.06 -3.69 -5.37
C GLU A 157 29.03 -4.84 -5.31
N VAL A 158 28.57 -5.29 -6.47
CA VAL A 158 27.65 -6.42 -6.61
C VAL A 158 28.13 -7.30 -7.77
N GLY A 159 28.43 -8.57 -7.48
CA GLY A 159 28.85 -9.52 -8.51
C GLY A 159 30.09 -9.10 -9.30
N GLY A 160 31.01 -8.35 -8.68
CA GLY A 160 32.22 -7.83 -9.33
C GLY A 160 32.04 -6.52 -10.11
N TYR A 161 30.83 -5.95 -10.11
CA TYR A 161 30.55 -4.65 -10.74
C TYR A 161 30.36 -3.56 -9.68
N THR A 162 30.90 -2.37 -9.93
CA THR A 162 30.63 -1.19 -9.09
C THR A 162 29.34 -0.49 -9.53
N ILE A 163 28.35 -0.43 -8.63
CA ILE A 163 27.13 0.35 -8.80
C ILE A 163 27.36 1.71 -8.11
N PRO A 164 27.43 2.82 -8.85
CA PRO A 164 27.71 4.13 -8.27
C PRO A 164 26.49 4.67 -7.51
N LYS A 165 26.75 5.42 -6.45
CA LYS A 165 25.77 6.30 -5.82
C LYS A 165 25.33 7.34 -6.85
N LYS A 166 24.03 7.41 -7.14
CA LYS A 166 23.49 8.52 -7.91
C LYS A 166 23.30 9.75 -7.00
N PRO A 167 23.59 10.96 -7.51
CA PRO A 167 23.43 12.21 -6.75
C PRO A 167 21.98 12.51 -6.40
#